data_AF-A0A6N9DGR1-F1
#
_entry.id   AF-A0A6N9DGR1-F1
#
_cell.length_a   1.000
_cell.length_b   1.000
_cell.length_c   1.000
_cell.angle_alpha   90.00
_cell.angle_beta   90.00
_cell.angle_gamma   90.00
#
_symmetry.space_group_name_H-M   'P 1'
#
loop_
_entity.id
_entity.type
_entity.pdbx_description
1 polymer ?
#
loop_
_entity_poly.entity_id
_entity_poly.type
_entity_poly.pdbx_seq_one_letter_code
_entity_poly.pdbx_strand_id
1 'polypeptide(L)'
;MPSNGIEPIHGTTRASRVRESRSASSTPTATLSRRTIAIISLVTCFAEMSSETPIDPIRFEVIRNALVEATEEMASALRRSAYSTNIKTRHDFSCAIFDRKMRIVAQSFSQPNHLGSLMETIPRALEAYGLENLSEGDGILVNLPYTGGVHLNDITLISPVYLDSTPVGFVASLAHHVDVGGGAPASIGAFREVYQEGIIIPPVKFVSGGDFNRDVFDLVLAQVRAKRETAGDFRAQIAANNTGIRRFKALIG
;
A
#
# COMPACT_ATOMS: atom_id res chain seq x y z
N MET A 1 -43.43 -10.32 -42.62
CA MET A 1 -43.86 -9.81 -43.93
C MET A 1 -42.76 -8.90 -44.46
N PRO A 2 -42.34 -8.97 -45.73
CA PRO A 2 -41.94 -10.11 -46.58
C PRO A 2 -40.42 -9.99 -46.94
N SER A 3 -39.72 -11.05 -47.39
CA SER A 3 -39.24 -11.29 -48.79
C SER A 3 -38.24 -10.22 -49.30
N ASN A 4 -37.20 -10.46 -50.10
CA ASN A 4 -36.83 -11.55 -51.00
C ASN A 4 -35.44 -11.22 -51.59
N GLY A 5 -34.77 -12.26 -52.08
CA GLY A 5 -34.02 -12.19 -53.34
C GLY A 5 -32.50 -11.98 -53.23
N ILE A 6 -31.65 -12.53 -54.10
CA ILE A 6 -31.82 -13.19 -55.40
C ILE A 6 -30.48 -13.94 -55.65
N GLU A 7 -30.55 -15.25 -55.92
CA GLU A 7 -29.54 -16.04 -56.66
C GLU A 7 -29.53 -15.57 -58.14
N PRO A 8 -28.59 -15.90 -59.09
CA PRO A 8 -28.03 -17.25 -59.27
C PRO A 8 -26.66 -17.38 -60.04
N ILE A 9 -26.27 -18.65 -60.25
CA ILE A 9 -25.77 -19.34 -61.49
C ILE A 9 -24.36 -19.20 -62.10
N HIS A 10 -23.71 -20.38 -62.08
CA HIS A 10 -23.16 -21.18 -63.20
C HIS A 10 -21.78 -20.92 -63.83
N GLY A 11 -20.99 -22.00 -63.83
CA GLY A 11 -20.27 -22.49 -65.02
C GLY A 11 -19.04 -23.34 -64.65
N THR A 12 -19.05 -24.69 -64.77
CA THR A 12 -18.65 -25.48 -65.98
C THR A 12 -17.17 -25.26 -66.39
N THR A 13 -16.29 -26.21 -66.70
CA THR A 13 -16.20 -27.69 -66.73
C THR A 13 -14.72 -28.06 -67.02
N ARG A 14 -14.29 -29.26 -66.59
CA ARG A 14 -13.42 -30.23 -67.32
C ARG A 14 -11.89 -30.10 -67.43
N ALA A 15 -11.28 -31.26 -67.13
CA ALA A 15 -10.11 -31.92 -67.76
C ALA A 15 -8.73 -31.24 -67.58
N SER A 16 -7.59 -31.93 -67.46
CA SER A 16 -7.16 -33.24 -67.95
C SER A 16 -5.92 -33.73 -67.18
N ARG A 17 -5.72 -35.05 -67.18
CA ARG A 17 -4.55 -35.79 -66.69
C ARG A 17 -3.23 -35.30 -67.29
N VAL A 18 -2.17 -35.29 -66.48
CA VAL A 18 -0.83 -35.81 -66.86
C VAL A 18 -0.22 -36.50 -65.62
N ARG A 19 0.14 -37.78 -65.78
CA ARG A 19 1.04 -38.52 -64.88
C ARG A 19 2.45 -38.35 -65.41
N GLU A 20 3.38 -37.92 -64.57
CA GLU A 20 4.78 -38.30 -64.68
C GLU A 20 5.33 -38.66 -63.31
N SER A 21 5.86 -39.88 -63.24
CA SER A 21 6.53 -40.47 -62.09
C SER A 21 8.04 -40.36 -62.29
N ARG A 22 8.75 -39.69 -61.39
CA ARG A 22 10.17 -39.94 -61.12
C ARG A 22 10.45 -39.82 -59.63
N SER A 23 10.99 -40.90 -59.08
CA SER A 23 11.39 -41.09 -57.70
C SER A 23 12.76 -40.45 -57.42
N ALA A 24 12.86 -39.66 -56.37
CA ALA A 24 14.12 -39.40 -55.66
C ALA A 24 13.81 -39.17 -54.18
N SER A 25 14.44 -39.98 -53.33
CA SER A 25 14.35 -39.95 -51.88
C SER A 25 15.19 -38.81 -51.29
N SER A 26 14.57 -37.93 -50.49
CA SER A 26 15.29 -37.10 -49.51
C SER A 26 14.32 -36.65 -48.41
N THR A 27 14.58 -37.16 -47.20
CA THR A 27 14.21 -36.67 -45.85
C THR A 27 12.87 -35.92 -45.66
N PRO A 28 11.96 -36.38 -44.78
CA PRO A 28 10.74 -35.65 -44.49
C PRO A 28 11.09 -34.33 -43.78
N THR A 29 10.95 -33.22 -44.49
CA THR A 29 10.90 -31.90 -43.85
C THR A 29 9.56 -31.85 -43.13
N ALA A 30 9.59 -31.96 -41.79
CA ALA A 30 8.40 -31.87 -40.97
C ALA A 30 7.81 -30.46 -41.12
N THR A 31 6.77 -30.31 -41.94
CA THR A 31 6.01 -29.08 -42.08
C THR A 31 5.21 -28.88 -40.79
N LEU A 32 5.78 -28.13 -39.85
CA LEU A 32 5.09 -27.72 -38.63
C LEU A 32 3.87 -26.86 -39.01
N SER A 33 2.71 -27.22 -38.46
CA SER A 33 1.45 -26.50 -38.64
C SER A 33 1.62 -25.01 -38.31
N ARG A 34 0.87 -24.12 -38.99
CA ARG A 34 0.79 -22.69 -38.63
C ARG A 34 0.47 -22.47 -37.14
N ARG A 35 -0.22 -23.43 -36.49
CA ARG A 35 -0.46 -23.41 -35.04
C ARG A 35 0.81 -23.68 -34.22
N THR A 36 1.74 -24.48 -34.70
CA THR A 36 2.99 -24.80 -34.01
C THR A 36 4.03 -23.68 -34.16
N ILE A 37 4.06 -22.98 -35.30
CA ILE A 37 4.88 -21.77 -35.49
C ILE A 37 4.39 -20.63 -34.57
N ALA A 38 3.07 -20.48 -34.40
CA ALA A 38 2.50 -19.48 -33.48
C ALA A 38 2.84 -19.77 -32.01
N ILE A 39 2.88 -21.04 -31.59
CA ILE A 39 3.25 -21.41 -30.23
C ILE A 39 4.76 -21.19 -29.99
N ILE A 40 5.62 -21.52 -30.95
CA ILE A 40 7.06 -21.27 -30.82
C ILE A 40 7.35 -19.76 -30.77
N SER A 41 6.66 -18.95 -31.58
CA SER A 41 6.75 -17.49 -31.55
C SER A 41 6.18 -16.86 -30.27
N LEU A 42 5.20 -17.50 -29.62
CA LEU A 42 4.69 -17.07 -28.31
C LEU A 42 5.69 -17.42 -27.20
N VAL A 43 6.31 -18.61 -27.26
CA VAL A 43 7.29 -19.07 -26.26
C VAL A 43 8.61 -18.29 -26.33
N THR A 44 9.08 -17.88 -27.52
CA THR A 44 10.22 -16.95 -27.62
C THR A 44 9.87 -15.52 -27.21
N CYS A 45 8.64 -15.06 -27.46
CA CYS A 45 8.18 -13.75 -26.97
C CYS A 45 8.08 -13.68 -25.44
N PHE A 46 7.71 -14.79 -24.78
CA PHE A 46 7.73 -14.89 -23.30
C PHE A 46 9.14 -14.94 -22.72
N ALA A 47 10.12 -15.49 -23.45
CA ALA A 47 11.51 -15.54 -23.00
C ALA A 47 12.25 -14.19 -23.11
N GLU A 48 11.78 -13.29 -23.97
CA GLU A 48 12.35 -11.94 -24.12
C GLU A 48 11.77 -10.89 -23.15
N MET A 49 10.79 -11.27 -22.30
CA MET A 49 10.03 -10.32 -21.47
C MET A 49 10.29 -10.42 -19.96
N SER A 50 11.36 -11.08 -19.55
CA SER A 50 11.87 -11.00 -18.17
C SER A 50 13.38 -10.78 -18.18
N SER A 51 13.80 -9.57 -18.55
CA SER A 51 15.10 -9.06 -18.09
C SER A 51 14.96 -8.69 -16.60
N GLU A 52 14.67 -9.67 -15.74
CA GLU A 52 14.94 -9.49 -14.32
C GLU A 52 16.45 -9.38 -14.20
N THR A 53 16.93 -8.16 -13.98
CA THR A 53 18.31 -7.95 -13.58
C THR A 53 18.48 -8.78 -12.31
N PRO A 54 19.42 -9.74 -12.26
CA PRO A 54 19.60 -10.56 -11.08
C PRO A 54 19.76 -9.65 -9.87
N ILE A 55 18.89 -9.78 -8.87
CA ILE A 55 18.98 -9.00 -7.64
C ILE A 55 20.28 -9.42 -6.94
N ASP A 56 21.22 -8.50 -6.81
CA ASP A 56 22.45 -8.73 -6.04
C ASP A 56 22.06 -9.03 -4.58
N PRO A 57 22.35 -10.24 -4.06
CA PRO A 57 21.96 -10.63 -2.71
C PRO A 57 22.61 -9.76 -1.63
N ILE A 58 23.80 -9.21 -1.87
CA ILE A 58 24.46 -8.30 -0.94
C ILE A 58 23.68 -6.99 -0.89
N ARG A 59 23.38 -6.40 -2.05
CA ARG A 59 22.59 -5.18 -2.14
C ARG A 59 21.19 -5.36 -1.53
N PHE A 60 20.56 -6.51 -1.76
CA PHE A 60 19.26 -6.84 -1.17
C PHE A 60 19.31 -6.79 0.36
N GLU A 61 20.26 -7.50 0.98
CA GLU A 61 20.37 -7.50 2.45
C GLU A 61 20.73 -6.12 3.00
N VAL A 62 21.59 -5.34 2.32
CA VAL A 62 21.89 -3.96 2.74
C VAL A 62 20.64 -3.10 2.74
N ILE A 63 19.85 -3.12 1.66
CA ILE A 63 18.61 -2.34 1.55
C ILE A 63 17.57 -2.80 2.57
N ARG A 64 17.41 -4.12 2.73
CA ARG A 64 16.48 -4.71 3.69
C ARG A 64 16.78 -4.26 5.11
N ASN A 65 18.04 -4.37 5.55
CA ASN A 65 18.44 -3.93 6.89
C ASN A 65 18.30 -2.42 7.05
N ALA A 66 18.65 -1.62 6.02
CA ALA A 66 18.50 -0.18 6.09
C ALA A 66 17.04 0.28 6.21
N LEU A 67 16.09 -0.41 5.58
CA LEU A 67 14.66 -0.15 5.73
C LEU A 67 14.14 -0.52 7.14
N VAL A 68 14.64 -1.62 7.72
CA VAL A 68 14.32 -1.98 9.11
C VAL A 68 14.87 -0.93 10.08
N GLU A 69 16.13 -0.54 9.92
CA GLU A 69 16.75 0.52 10.74
C GLU A 69 16.01 1.86 10.59
N ALA A 70 15.54 2.20 9.39
CA ALA A 70 14.71 3.38 9.18
C ALA A 70 13.45 3.36 10.06
N THR A 71 12.79 2.20 10.21
CA THR A 71 11.64 2.06 11.09
C THR A 71 12.00 2.13 12.58
N GLU A 72 13.17 1.62 12.97
CA GLU A 72 13.66 1.75 14.35
C GLU A 72 14.01 3.21 14.70
N GLU A 73 14.52 3.97 13.74
CA GLU A 73 14.73 5.41 13.91
C GLU A 73 13.42 6.20 14.03
N MET A 74 12.40 5.83 13.26
CA MET A 74 11.04 6.37 13.44
C MET A 74 10.52 6.08 14.84
N ALA A 75 10.67 4.83 15.30
CA ALA A 75 10.25 4.39 16.64
C ALA A 75 10.98 5.17 17.76
N SER A 76 12.30 5.38 17.60
CA SER A 76 13.10 6.17 18.52
C SER A 76 12.66 7.64 18.56
N ALA A 77 12.36 8.23 17.41
CA ALA A 77 11.84 9.60 17.31
C ALA A 77 10.47 9.73 18.00
N LEU A 78 9.55 8.79 17.73
CA LEU A 78 8.23 8.74 18.35
C LEU A 78 8.34 8.67 19.87
N ARG A 79 9.05 7.67 20.39
CA ARG A 79 9.20 7.44 21.83
C ARG A 79 9.81 8.64 22.57
N ARG A 80 10.86 9.24 22.00
CA ARG A 80 11.61 10.33 22.65
C ARG A 80 10.84 11.64 22.68
N SER A 81 9.95 11.86 21.70
CA SER A 81 9.17 13.09 21.59
C SER A 81 7.75 12.97 22.15
N ALA A 82 7.29 11.75 22.47
CA ALA A 82 6.00 11.49 23.07
C ALA A 82 5.84 12.07 24.49
N TYR A 83 4.58 12.32 24.83
CA TYR A 83 4.13 12.93 26.07
C TYR A 83 3.44 11.91 26.96
N SER A 84 2.59 11.03 26.40
CA SER A 84 1.89 10.02 27.19
C SER A 84 2.80 8.87 27.62
N THR A 85 2.47 8.27 28.75
CA THR A 85 3.18 7.09 29.29
C THR A 85 2.99 5.85 28.41
N ASN A 86 1.87 5.73 27.69
CA ASN A 86 1.61 4.62 26.77
C ASN A 86 2.68 4.56 25.68
N ILE A 87 2.99 5.68 25.05
CA ILE A 87 4.00 5.72 23.99
C ILE A 87 5.41 5.78 24.60
N LYS A 88 5.64 6.68 25.56
CA LYS A 88 6.98 7.00 26.06
C LYS A 88 7.60 5.88 26.91
N THR A 89 6.79 5.21 27.72
CA THR A 89 7.24 4.26 28.75
C THR A 89 6.77 2.84 28.47
N ARG A 90 5.56 2.63 27.96
CA ARG A 90 5.04 1.29 27.63
C ARG A 90 5.41 0.81 26.22
N HIS A 91 5.83 1.73 25.35
CA HIS A 91 6.17 1.42 23.96
C HIS A 91 4.99 0.81 23.19
N ASP A 92 3.78 1.32 23.46
CA ASP A 92 2.56 0.88 22.81
C ASP A 92 2.32 1.70 21.52
N PHE A 93 3.15 1.40 20.52
CA PHE A 93 3.13 2.03 19.21
C PHE A 93 3.84 1.14 18.19
N SER A 94 3.72 1.41 16.90
CA SER A 94 4.55 0.82 15.85
C SER A 94 4.79 1.80 14.71
N CYS A 95 5.96 1.70 14.09
CA CYS A 95 6.33 2.44 12.89
C CYS A 95 6.56 1.48 11.73
N ALA A 96 6.08 1.82 10.54
CA ALA A 96 6.18 0.95 9.38
C ALA A 96 6.37 1.74 8.08
N ILE A 97 7.00 1.09 7.10
CA ILE A 97 7.21 1.57 5.74
C ILE A 97 6.42 0.67 4.78
N PHE A 98 5.73 1.30 3.83
CA PHE A 98 4.91 0.64 2.82
C PHE A 98 5.40 1.01 1.42
N ASP A 99 5.31 0.05 0.50
CA ASP A 99 5.56 0.32 -0.91
C ASP A 99 4.38 1.06 -1.55
N ARG A 100 4.53 1.43 -2.83
CA ARG A 100 3.48 2.10 -3.62
C ARG A 100 2.19 1.28 -3.76
N LYS A 101 2.25 -0.05 -3.57
CA LYS A 101 1.09 -0.94 -3.57
C LYS A 101 0.50 -1.12 -2.16
N MET A 102 0.90 -0.30 -1.21
CA MET A 102 0.43 -0.31 0.18
C MET A 102 0.75 -1.62 0.90
N ARG A 103 1.80 -2.34 0.46
CA ARG A 103 2.30 -3.55 1.14
C ARG A 103 3.36 -3.15 2.15
N ILE A 104 3.32 -3.75 3.34
CA ILE A 104 4.32 -3.50 4.36
C ILE A 104 5.68 -4.05 3.90
N VAL A 105 6.72 -3.21 3.98
CA VAL A 105 8.09 -3.53 3.57
C VAL A 105 8.98 -3.72 4.79
N ALA A 106 8.81 -2.88 5.80
CA ALA A 106 9.53 -2.94 7.07
C ALA A 106 8.64 -2.42 8.21
N GLN A 107 8.89 -2.90 9.42
CA GLN A 107 8.24 -2.46 10.65
C GLN A 107 9.22 -2.55 11.82
N SER A 108 9.18 -1.57 12.72
CA SER A 108 9.95 -1.58 13.96
C SER A 108 9.41 -2.63 14.92
N PHE A 109 10.28 -3.41 15.56
CA PHE A 109 9.85 -4.47 16.47
C PHE A 109 9.30 -3.88 17.77
N SER A 110 7.97 -3.77 17.85
CA SER A 110 7.30 -3.12 18.97
C SER A 110 6.10 -3.91 19.44
N GLN A 111 5.08 -4.10 18.60
CA GLN A 111 3.86 -4.82 18.99
C GLN A 111 3.32 -5.72 17.84
N PRO A 112 3.24 -7.06 18.01
CA PRO A 112 2.80 -7.96 16.95
C PRO A 112 1.36 -7.76 16.47
N ASN A 113 0.44 -7.34 17.36
CA ASN A 113 -0.95 -7.00 17.01
C ASN A 113 -1.01 -5.84 16.00
N HIS A 114 -0.10 -4.85 16.09
CA HIS A 114 -0.09 -3.72 15.17
C HIS A 114 0.24 -4.15 13.73
N LEU A 115 1.03 -5.22 13.52
CA LEU A 115 1.35 -5.69 12.17
C LEU A 115 0.08 -6.07 11.40
N GLY A 116 -0.79 -6.86 12.02
CA GLY A 116 -2.09 -7.24 11.43
C GLY A 116 -2.97 -6.03 11.15
N SER A 117 -3.09 -5.13 12.13
CA SER A 117 -3.91 -3.92 12.00
C SER A 117 -3.44 -2.99 10.89
N LEU A 118 -2.13 -2.77 10.78
CA LEU A 118 -1.53 -1.90 9.78
C LEU A 118 -1.70 -2.46 8.36
N MET A 119 -1.53 -3.78 8.17
CA MET A 119 -1.72 -4.44 6.87
C MET A 119 -3.15 -4.29 6.33
N GLU A 120 -4.15 -4.26 7.21
CA GLU A 120 -5.56 -4.13 6.80
C GLU A 120 -6.03 -2.66 6.74
N THR A 121 -5.63 -1.84 7.72
CA THR A 121 -6.15 -0.47 7.89
C THR A 121 -5.58 0.47 6.84
N ILE A 122 -4.29 0.41 6.54
CA ILE A 122 -3.61 1.40 5.69
C ILE A 122 -4.10 1.35 4.24
N PRO A 123 -4.14 0.19 3.56
CA PRO A 123 -4.64 0.14 2.19
C PRO A 123 -6.06 0.67 2.07
N ARG A 124 -6.95 0.24 2.98
CA ARG A 124 -8.35 0.69 3.00
C ARG A 124 -8.49 2.18 3.30
N ALA A 125 -7.70 2.72 4.22
CA ALA A 125 -7.73 4.13 4.56
C ALA A 125 -7.27 5.00 3.38
N LEU A 126 -6.20 4.60 2.70
CA LEU A 126 -5.66 5.30 1.53
C LEU A 126 -6.61 5.21 0.33
N GLU A 127 -7.20 4.03 0.08
CA GLU A 127 -8.21 3.83 -0.99
C GLU A 127 -9.47 4.66 -0.73
N ALA A 128 -9.99 4.65 0.50
CA ALA A 128 -11.18 5.42 0.87
C ALA A 128 -10.95 6.93 0.82
N TYR A 129 -9.74 7.39 1.13
CA TYR A 129 -9.38 8.81 1.08
C TYR A 129 -9.09 9.29 -0.35
N GLY A 130 -8.55 8.42 -1.22
CA GLY A 130 -8.14 8.74 -2.58
C GLY A 130 -6.69 9.28 -2.63
N LEU A 131 -5.81 8.57 -3.33
CA LEU A 131 -4.38 8.92 -3.44
C LEU A 131 -4.16 10.23 -4.18
N GLU A 132 -5.07 10.59 -5.08
CA GLU A 132 -5.10 11.86 -5.81
C GLU A 132 -5.30 13.08 -4.89
N ASN A 133 -5.83 12.87 -3.68
CA ASN A 133 -6.06 13.93 -2.69
C ASN A 133 -4.86 14.14 -1.75
N LEU A 134 -3.76 13.40 -1.97
CA LEU A 134 -2.54 13.46 -1.18
C LEU A 134 -1.41 14.11 -1.97
N SER A 135 -0.60 14.91 -1.28
CA SER A 135 0.60 15.55 -1.81
C SER A 135 1.78 15.39 -0.86
N GLU A 136 2.99 15.73 -1.31
CA GLU A 136 4.17 15.73 -0.44
C GLU A 136 3.94 16.64 0.76
N GLY A 137 4.28 16.15 1.96
CA GLY A 137 4.05 16.86 3.22
C GLY A 137 2.66 16.70 3.82
N ASP A 138 1.71 16.03 3.13
CA ASP A 138 0.41 15.72 3.72
C ASP A 138 0.50 14.50 4.66
N GLY A 139 -0.57 14.29 5.44
CA GLY A 139 -0.75 13.09 6.23
C GLY A 139 -2.22 12.89 6.62
N ILE A 140 -2.67 11.64 6.64
CA ILE A 140 -4.02 11.27 7.02
C ILE A 140 -4.03 10.56 8.37
N LEU A 141 -5.04 10.88 9.18
CA LEU A 141 -5.28 10.28 10.49
C LEU A 141 -6.46 9.31 10.42
N VAL A 142 -6.38 8.18 11.12
CA VAL A 142 -7.43 7.15 11.14
C VAL A 142 -7.37 6.30 12.41
N ASN A 143 -8.53 5.89 12.95
CA ASN A 143 -8.66 4.87 14.01
C ASN A 143 -9.91 3.99 13.83
N LEU A 144 -10.28 3.71 12.57
CA LEU A 144 -11.52 3.01 12.24
C LEU A 144 -11.60 1.60 12.89
N PRO A 145 -12.66 1.31 13.67
CA PRO A 145 -12.79 0.04 14.40
C PRO A 145 -13.08 -1.16 13.47
N TYR A 146 -13.67 -0.93 12.30
CA TYR A 146 -14.12 -2.01 11.41
C TYR A 146 -13.10 -2.42 10.35
N THR A 147 -11.96 -1.72 10.24
CA THR A 147 -10.96 -1.94 9.18
C THR A 147 -9.68 -2.59 9.68
N GLY A 148 -9.74 -3.32 10.79
CA GLY A 148 -8.59 -4.02 11.38
C GLY A 148 -7.96 -3.31 12.58
N GLY A 149 -8.54 -2.22 13.09
CA GLY A 149 -8.11 -1.62 14.36
C GLY A 149 -8.33 -2.56 15.54
N VAL A 150 -7.46 -2.47 16.57
CA VAL A 150 -7.61 -3.25 17.81
C VAL A 150 -8.64 -2.60 18.74
N HIS A 151 -8.52 -1.29 18.94
CA HIS A 151 -9.48 -0.44 19.65
C HIS A 151 -9.28 1.04 19.25
N LEU A 152 -10.22 1.93 19.60
CA LEU A 152 -10.18 3.33 19.15
C LEU A 152 -8.97 4.13 19.64
N ASN A 153 -8.31 3.72 20.72
CA ASN A 153 -7.11 4.40 21.21
C ASN A 153 -5.91 4.26 20.26
N ASP A 154 -5.92 3.30 19.33
CA ASP A 154 -4.86 3.11 18.35
C ASP A 154 -5.10 4.02 17.15
N ILE A 155 -4.43 5.18 17.16
CA ILE A 155 -4.56 6.16 16.09
C ILE A 155 -3.35 6.05 15.17
N THR A 156 -3.62 5.85 13.88
CA THR A 156 -2.60 5.74 12.83
C THR A 156 -2.51 7.06 12.06
N LEU A 157 -1.28 7.57 11.94
CA LEU A 157 -0.93 8.66 11.04
C LEU A 157 -0.16 8.09 9.85
N ILE A 158 -0.67 8.30 8.63
CA ILE A 158 -0.11 7.80 7.38
C ILE A 158 0.37 9.00 6.56
N SER A 159 1.62 8.96 6.09
CA SER A 159 2.21 10.03 5.28
C SER A 159 2.77 9.46 3.97
N PRO A 160 2.46 10.05 2.81
CA PRO A 160 3.03 9.61 1.54
C PRO A 160 4.49 10.04 1.42
N VAL A 161 5.27 9.23 0.72
CA VAL A 161 6.66 9.53 0.38
C VAL A 161 6.73 9.83 -1.10
N TYR A 162 7.34 10.97 -1.44
CA TYR A 162 7.54 11.41 -2.82
C TYR A 162 9.03 11.47 -3.17
N LEU A 163 9.33 11.09 -4.41
CA LEU A 163 10.61 11.32 -5.08
C LEU A 163 10.31 12.02 -6.41
N ASP A 164 10.86 13.22 -6.62
CA ASP A 164 10.65 14.03 -7.84
C ASP A 164 9.17 14.13 -8.25
N SER A 165 8.30 14.50 -7.31
CA SER A 165 6.83 14.59 -7.48
C SER A 165 6.11 13.26 -7.78
N THR A 166 6.82 12.13 -7.72
CA THR A 166 6.23 10.79 -7.87
C THR A 166 6.05 10.10 -6.53
N PRO A 167 4.84 9.60 -6.18
CA PRO A 167 4.65 8.82 -4.96
C PRO A 167 5.36 7.46 -5.09
N VAL A 168 6.24 7.17 -4.14
CA VAL A 168 7.10 5.96 -4.12
C VAL A 168 6.69 4.96 -3.04
N GLY A 169 5.91 5.40 -2.05
CA GLY A 169 5.46 4.59 -0.94
C GLY A 169 4.85 5.44 0.17
N PHE A 170 4.70 4.84 1.34
CA PHE A 170 4.12 5.50 2.51
C PHE A 170 4.91 5.14 3.76
N VAL A 171 4.85 6.02 4.75
CA VAL A 171 5.26 5.70 6.11
C VAL A 171 4.06 5.85 7.03
N ALA A 172 4.01 5.06 8.08
CA ALA A 172 2.96 5.15 9.06
C ALA A 172 3.49 4.98 10.48
N SER A 173 2.84 5.69 11.40
CA SER A 173 3.00 5.50 12.84
C SER A 173 1.63 5.24 13.45
N LEU A 174 1.47 4.09 14.10
CA LEU A 174 0.32 3.78 14.95
C LEU A 174 0.76 3.99 16.39
N ALA A 175 -0.04 4.74 17.16
CA ALA A 175 0.25 4.97 18.57
C ALA A 175 -1.01 4.84 19.43
N HIS A 176 -0.87 4.24 20.60
CA HIS A 176 -1.92 4.10 21.59
C HIS A 176 -2.07 5.38 22.41
N HIS A 177 -3.02 6.23 22.03
CA HIS A 177 -3.35 7.47 22.76
C HIS A 177 -4.06 7.17 24.08
N VAL A 178 -3.75 7.94 25.12
CA VAL A 178 -4.21 7.61 26.48
C VAL A 178 -5.73 7.72 26.66
N ASP A 179 -6.40 8.55 25.87
CA ASP A 179 -7.85 8.81 25.89
C ASP A 179 -8.28 9.29 24.51
N VAL A 180 -9.40 8.77 24.02
CA VAL A 180 -10.05 9.19 22.77
C VAL A 180 -11.48 9.67 23.02
N GLY A 181 -11.78 10.10 24.25
CA GLY A 181 -13.10 10.55 24.68
C GLY A 181 -14.00 9.43 25.18
N GLY A 182 -15.26 9.45 24.78
CA GLY A 182 -16.24 8.41 25.13
C GLY A 182 -16.79 8.52 26.55
N GLY A 183 -17.46 7.46 26.99
CA GLY A 183 -18.26 7.41 28.23
C GLY A 183 -17.45 7.23 29.52
N ALA A 184 -16.16 6.91 29.44
CA ALA A 184 -15.30 6.71 30.60
C ALA A 184 -13.88 7.26 30.36
N PRO A 185 -13.14 7.66 31.42
CA PRO A 185 -11.75 8.05 31.30
C PRO A 185 -10.88 6.97 30.63
N ALA A 186 -9.89 7.41 29.86
CA ALA A 186 -9.01 6.55 29.09
C ALA A 186 -9.70 5.72 28.00
N SER A 187 -10.98 6.00 27.73
CA SER A 187 -11.79 5.26 26.75
C SER A 187 -11.97 3.78 27.08
N ILE A 188 -11.86 3.41 28.36
CA ILE A 188 -12.02 2.03 28.85
C ILE A 188 -13.21 1.97 29.81
N GLY A 189 -14.20 1.14 29.47
CA GLY A 189 -15.40 0.96 30.27
C GLY A 189 -16.24 -0.22 29.79
N ALA A 190 -17.29 -0.55 30.53
CA ALA A 190 -18.26 -1.56 30.14
C ALA A 190 -19.26 -0.97 29.12
N PHE A 191 -18.80 -0.84 27.87
CA PHE A 191 -19.59 -0.29 26.77
C PHE A 191 -20.38 -1.37 26.03
N ARG A 192 -21.51 -0.97 25.45
CA ARG A 192 -22.37 -1.82 24.61
C ARG A 192 -22.24 -1.47 23.13
N GLU A 193 -21.82 -0.26 22.83
CA GLU A 193 -21.67 0.26 21.48
C GLU A 193 -20.33 1.00 21.36
N VAL A 194 -19.69 0.88 20.19
CA VAL A 194 -18.39 1.52 19.91
C VAL A 194 -18.43 3.05 20.04
N TYR A 195 -19.58 3.68 19.83
CA TYR A 195 -19.76 5.13 19.99
C TYR A 195 -19.59 5.59 21.44
N GLN A 196 -19.66 4.67 22.40
CA GLN A 196 -19.39 4.96 23.81
C GLN A 196 -17.89 4.89 24.11
N GLU A 197 -17.07 4.29 23.26
CA GLU A 197 -15.63 4.13 23.48
C GLU A 197 -14.88 5.44 23.19
N GLY A 198 -15.30 6.20 22.18
CA GLY A 198 -14.65 7.47 21.86
C GLY A 198 -14.89 7.95 20.44
N ILE A 199 -14.06 8.91 20.02
CA ILE A 199 -14.11 9.45 18.66
C ILE A 199 -13.68 8.40 17.64
N ILE A 200 -14.50 8.23 16.62
CA ILE A 200 -14.18 7.45 15.42
C ILE A 200 -13.72 8.43 14.35
N ILE A 201 -12.47 8.30 13.94
CA ILE A 201 -11.76 9.14 12.99
C ILE A 201 -11.72 8.38 11.66
N PRO A 202 -12.53 8.77 10.66
CA PRO A 202 -12.37 8.26 9.30
C PRO A 202 -11.06 8.79 8.71
N PRO A 203 -10.56 8.20 7.61
CA PRO A 203 -9.40 8.74 6.90
C PRO A 203 -9.63 10.21 6.56
N VAL A 204 -8.86 11.08 7.20
CA VAL A 204 -9.01 12.54 7.07
C VAL A 204 -7.64 13.19 7.00
N LYS A 205 -7.49 14.20 6.13
CA LYS A 205 -6.26 14.99 6.05
C LYS A 205 -6.05 15.76 7.35
N PHE A 206 -5.05 15.31 8.10
CA PHE A 206 -4.70 15.82 9.42
C PHE A 206 -3.42 16.65 9.41
N VAL A 207 -2.55 16.39 8.43
CA VAL A 207 -1.38 17.21 8.12
C VAL A 207 -1.52 17.69 6.68
N SER A 208 -1.31 18.98 6.46
CA SER A 208 -1.27 19.58 5.13
C SER A 208 0.01 20.39 4.98
N GLY A 209 0.84 20.05 3.99
CA GLY A 209 2.11 20.75 3.75
C GLY A 209 3.07 20.77 4.95
N GLY A 210 3.02 19.75 5.82
CA GLY A 210 3.87 19.63 7.01
C GLY A 210 3.28 20.21 8.29
N ASP A 211 2.17 20.96 8.22
CA ASP A 211 1.50 21.56 9.36
C ASP A 211 0.17 20.86 9.67
N PHE A 212 -0.29 20.95 10.92
CA PHE A 212 -1.62 20.44 11.27
C PHE A 212 -2.73 21.13 10.46
N ASN A 213 -3.67 20.34 9.95
CA ASN A 213 -4.98 20.84 9.60
C ASN A 213 -5.69 21.25 10.90
N ARG A 214 -5.73 22.56 11.19
CA ARG A 214 -6.21 23.07 12.48
C ARG A 214 -7.66 22.69 12.76
N ASP A 215 -8.53 22.72 11.77
CA ASP A 215 -9.95 22.40 11.97
C ASP A 215 -10.13 20.96 12.47
N VAL A 216 -9.42 20.01 11.85
CA VAL A 216 -9.47 18.60 12.25
C VAL A 216 -8.75 18.39 13.59
N PHE A 217 -7.60 19.03 13.79
CA PHE A 217 -6.84 18.96 15.03
C PHE A 217 -7.65 19.45 16.24
N ASP A 218 -8.27 20.62 16.13
CA ASP A 218 -9.08 21.21 17.17
C ASP A 218 -10.35 20.39 17.43
N LEU A 219 -10.97 19.84 16.37
CA LEU A 219 -12.11 18.94 16.49
C LEU A 219 -11.75 17.67 17.28
N VAL A 220 -10.65 17.00 16.95
CA VAL A 220 -10.19 15.80 17.66
C VAL A 220 -9.87 16.13 19.11
N LEU A 221 -9.12 17.22 19.37
CA LEU A 221 -8.77 17.62 20.73
C LEU A 221 -9.98 18.05 21.57
N ALA A 222 -11.06 18.52 20.94
CA ALA A 222 -12.29 18.83 21.65
C ALA A 222 -12.97 17.59 22.25
N GLN A 223 -12.72 16.39 21.68
CA GLN A 223 -13.35 15.14 22.12
C GLN A 223 -12.57 14.40 23.22
N VAL A 224 -11.31 14.78 23.48
CA VAL A 224 -10.43 14.03 24.40
C VAL A 224 -10.18 14.76 25.71
N ARG A 225 -9.97 13.99 26.79
CA ARG A 225 -9.68 14.54 28.12
C ARG A 225 -8.22 14.97 28.25
N ALA A 226 -7.29 14.14 27.76
CA ALA A 226 -5.85 14.30 27.91
C ALA A 226 -5.23 15.19 26.81
N LYS A 227 -5.78 16.39 26.61
CA LYS A 227 -5.46 17.24 25.44
C LYS A 227 -3.97 17.55 25.30
N ARG A 228 -3.26 17.76 26.41
CA ARG A 228 -1.82 18.07 26.41
C ARG A 228 -1.02 16.88 25.89
N GLU A 229 -1.31 15.69 26.40
CA GLU A 229 -0.67 14.44 26.03
C GLU A 229 -0.99 14.09 24.58
N THR A 230 -2.28 14.05 24.20
CA THR A 230 -2.72 13.74 22.83
C THR A 230 -2.11 14.71 21.81
N ALA A 231 -2.11 16.02 22.08
CA ALA A 231 -1.49 16.99 21.19
C ALA A 231 0.04 16.80 21.07
N GLY A 232 0.70 16.42 22.16
CA GLY A 232 2.13 16.10 22.16
C GLY A 232 2.44 14.84 21.36
N ASP A 233 1.62 13.81 21.53
CA ASP A 233 1.75 12.52 20.85
C ASP A 233 1.48 12.63 19.35
N PHE A 234 0.54 13.47 18.91
CA PHE A 234 0.37 13.76 17.48
C PHE A 234 1.60 14.43 16.87
N ARG A 235 2.25 15.37 17.58
CA ARG A 235 3.52 15.95 17.12
C ARG A 235 4.62 14.91 17.05
N ALA A 236 4.62 13.96 18.00
CA ALA A 236 5.56 12.86 18.01
C ALA A 236 5.37 11.90 16.82
N GLN A 237 4.11 11.60 16.46
CA GLN A 237 3.78 10.83 15.25
C GLN A 237 4.24 11.53 13.96
N ILE A 238 4.03 12.85 13.85
CA ILE A 238 4.56 13.64 12.71
C ILE A 238 6.09 13.57 12.66
N ALA A 239 6.78 13.73 13.80
CA ALA A 239 8.23 13.65 13.86
C ALA A 239 8.77 12.26 13.46
N ALA A 240 8.05 11.20 13.84
CA ALA A 240 8.36 9.82 13.45
C ALA A 240 8.21 9.65 11.94
N ASN A 241 7.06 10.03 11.36
CA ASN A 241 6.82 9.94 9.92
C ASN A 241 7.83 10.78 9.12
N ASN A 242 8.16 12.00 9.56
CA ASN A 242 9.19 12.82 8.93
C ASN A 242 10.58 12.17 8.97
N THR A 243 10.89 11.42 10.03
CA THR A 243 12.13 10.62 10.09
C THR A 243 12.10 9.49 9.06
N GLY A 244 10.98 8.77 8.97
CA GLY A 244 10.77 7.71 7.98
C GLY A 244 10.87 8.23 6.54
N ILE A 245 10.22 9.35 6.23
CA ILE A 245 10.29 10.00 4.91
C ILE A 245 11.74 10.31 4.54
N ARG A 246 12.50 10.95 5.43
CA ARG A 246 13.92 11.28 5.16
C ARG A 246 14.77 10.03 4.93
N ARG A 247 14.60 9.00 5.76
CA ARG A 247 15.35 7.74 5.63
C ARG A 247 14.98 6.99 4.37
N PHE A 248 13.70 6.90 4.05
CA PHE A 248 13.23 6.25 2.83
C PHE A 248 13.75 6.99 1.58
N LYS A 249 13.66 8.33 1.54
CA LYS A 249 14.21 9.13 0.43
C LYS A 249 15.72 8.92 0.24
N ALA A 250 16.48 8.80 1.33
CA ALA A 250 17.93 8.55 1.28
C ALA A 250 18.32 7.14 0.78
N LEU A 251 17.39 6.20 0.70
CA LEU A 251 17.63 4.85 0.18
C LEU A 251 17.29 4.71 -1.31
N ILE A 252 16.48 5.62 -1.85
CA ILE A 252 15.97 5.57 -3.23
C ILE A 252 16.58 6.64 -4.14
N GLY A 253 17.09 7.74 -3.57
CA GLY A 253 17.84 8.78 -4.29
C GLY A 253 19.34 8.61 -4.10
#